data_AF-A0A7V2YZ31-F1
#
_entry.id   AF-A0A7V2YZ31-F1
#
_cell.length_a   1.000
_cell.length_b   1.000
_cell.length_c   1.000
_cell.angle_alpha   90.00
_cell.angle_beta   90.00
_cell.angle_gamma   90.00
#
_symmetry.space_group_name_H-M   'P 1'
#
loop_
_entity.id
_entity.type
_entity.pdbx_description
1 polymer ?
#
loop_
_entity_poly.entity_id
_entity_poly.type
_entity_poly.pdbx_seq_one_letter_code
_entity_poly.pdbx_strand_id
1 'polypeptide(L)'
;MSDSRTSFLKSEDWWAVILGTLLFLLSMGAFMGYDLLGWVASPKMWGTLSGAVAPVAAGLAGKVSGATALVLTYVLILGVTSIGAWTMGARMGRYAAGFTVIFFLTYLCLILGHQGNVAANKPADIEKYGGWSLRLTGEAGFILSLALGLIIGNFLPRLARALGEATKPEWFIKTAIVLMGADIGVKAAAQQELAAAIMFRGFCAIVEAYLIYWALVYFIARRYFGFSREWAAPLASGISICGVSAAIATGGAIRARPIVPVMVSSLVVIFAVIELVILPFVAQAFLYKEPMVAAAWMGLAVKTDGGAIASGAITDSLIRAQAQLSQGVEYKEGFMLMTTTTVKIFIDIFIGVWAFILAVIWCGFIDRKPGERVRAVEIWHRFPKFVLGYAALFVVFLFICLMNRDLIGRAQSVTAETNAFRTLFFALTFFSIGLVSDFKRLWQEGIGRLAAVYVICLFGFIIWIGLAVSWLFFHGVKPPVVS
;
A
#
# COMPACT_ATOMS: atom_id res chain seq x y z
N MET A 1 29.33 13.35 -11.03
CA MET A 1 28.91 12.13 -11.75
C MET A 1 29.02 10.98 -10.76
N SER A 2 27.91 10.61 -10.12
CA SER A 2 27.87 9.60 -9.05
C SER A 2 26.98 8.43 -9.48
N ASP A 3 27.41 7.22 -9.13
CA ASP A 3 26.71 5.93 -9.29
C ASP A 3 25.19 5.98 -9.10
N SER A 4 24.42 6.04 -10.19
CA SER A 4 22.97 5.80 -10.15
C SER A 4 22.53 4.58 -10.95
N ARG A 5 23.47 3.72 -11.36
CA ARG A 5 23.14 2.36 -11.79
C ARG A 5 23.03 1.48 -10.54
N THR A 6 21.97 1.64 -9.77
CA THR A 6 21.57 0.59 -8.84
C THR A 6 21.39 -0.68 -9.67
N SER A 7 22.29 -1.65 -9.46
CA SER A 7 22.19 -2.98 -10.09
C SER A 7 20.78 -3.51 -9.88
N PHE A 8 20.20 -4.12 -10.92
CA PHE A 8 18.84 -4.70 -10.90
C PHE A 8 18.56 -5.47 -9.60
N LEU A 9 19.54 -6.26 -9.12
CA LEU A 9 19.44 -7.09 -7.92
C LEU A 9 19.60 -6.34 -6.59
N LYS A 10 19.93 -5.04 -6.59
CA LYS A 10 20.07 -4.22 -5.38
C LYS A 10 18.84 -3.35 -5.09
N SER A 11 17.79 -3.45 -5.91
CA SER A 11 16.59 -2.62 -5.79
C SER A 11 15.45 -3.37 -5.11
N GLU A 12 14.89 -2.80 -4.04
CA GLU A 12 13.68 -3.30 -3.36
C GLU A 12 12.49 -3.43 -4.32
N ASP A 13 12.45 -2.56 -5.33
CA ASP A 13 11.39 -2.49 -6.32
C ASP A 13 11.39 -3.71 -7.27
N TRP A 14 12.57 -4.12 -7.73
CA TRP A 14 12.71 -5.34 -8.53
C TRP A 14 12.51 -6.59 -7.68
N TRP A 15 12.99 -6.60 -6.44
CA TRP A 15 12.71 -7.69 -5.51
C TRP A 15 11.23 -7.83 -5.17
N ALA A 16 10.47 -6.73 -5.11
CA ALA A 16 9.02 -6.79 -4.97
C ALA A 16 8.36 -7.50 -6.16
N VAL A 17 8.79 -7.18 -7.39
CA VAL A 17 8.32 -7.86 -8.61
C VAL A 17 8.69 -9.34 -8.59
N ILE A 18 9.95 -9.67 -8.28
CA ILE A 18 10.43 -11.05 -8.23
C ILE A 18 9.66 -11.86 -7.20
N LEU A 19 9.54 -11.36 -5.96
CA LEU A 19 8.83 -12.06 -4.89
C LEU A 19 7.34 -12.21 -5.20
N GLY A 20 6.68 -11.14 -5.66
CA GLY A 20 5.26 -11.19 -6.01
C GLY A 20 5.00 -12.17 -7.16
N THR A 21 5.85 -12.16 -8.19
CA THR A 21 5.74 -13.09 -9.32
C THR A 21 6.05 -14.53 -8.90
N LEU A 22 7.06 -14.75 -8.05
CA LEU A 22 7.40 -16.09 -7.55
C LEU A 22 6.24 -16.71 -6.76
N LEU A 23 5.70 -15.97 -5.79
CA LEU A 23 4.58 -16.44 -4.98
C LEU A 23 3.33 -16.67 -5.85
N PHE A 24 3.12 -15.82 -6.85
CA PHE A 24 2.06 -16.02 -7.83
C PHE A 24 2.25 -17.27 -8.71
N LEU A 25 3.46 -17.51 -9.22
CA LEU A 25 3.75 -18.71 -10.02
C LEU A 25 3.61 -19.99 -9.20
N LEU A 26 3.95 -19.94 -7.91
CA LEU A 26 3.73 -21.05 -6.99
C LEU A 26 2.23 -21.30 -6.74
N SER A 27 1.41 -20.23 -6.61
CA SER A 27 -0.04 -20.39 -6.45
C SER A 27 -0.75 -20.84 -7.74
N MET A 28 -0.14 -20.62 -8.90
CA MET A 28 -0.63 -21.18 -10.16
C MET A 28 -0.63 -22.71 -10.21
N GLY A 29 0.09 -23.39 -9.31
CA GLY A 29 -0.03 -24.84 -9.15
C GLY A 29 -1.48 -25.30 -8.93
N ALA A 30 -2.27 -24.51 -8.18
CA ALA A 30 -3.69 -24.80 -7.95
C ALA A 30 -4.51 -24.82 -9.26
N PHE A 31 -4.11 -24.04 -10.26
CA PHE A 31 -4.73 -24.03 -11.59
C PHE A 31 -4.53 -25.35 -12.36
N MET A 32 -3.42 -26.05 -12.08
CA MET A 32 -3.06 -27.36 -12.65
C MET A 32 -3.49 -28.54 -11.76
N GLY A 33 -4.19 -28.29 -10.65
CA GLY A 33 -4.63 -29.32 -9.70
C GLY A 33 -3.58 -29.72 -8.65
N TYR A 34 -2.42 -29.06 -8.63
CA TYR A 34 -1.37 -29.25 -7.62
C TYR A 34 -1.35 -28.05 -6.67
N ASP A 35 -2.10 -28.14 -5.58
CA ASP A 35 -2.14 -27.06 -4.58
C ASP A 35 -0.82 -27.01 -3.78
N LEU A 36 0.10 -26.15 -4.22
CA LEU A 36 1.44 -25.99 -3.64
C LEU A 36 1.47 -25.03 -2.44
N LEU A 37 0.46 -24.15 -2.29
CA LEU A 37 0.45 -23.07 -1.31
C LEU A 37 -0.83 -23.03 -0.45
N GLY A 38 -1.71 -24.00 -0.57
CA GLY A 38 -2.94 -24.10 0.21
C GLY A 38 -2.70 -24.26 1.70
N TRP A 39 -1.51 -24.71 2.11
CA TRP A 39 -1.08 -24.80 3.51
C TRP A 39 -0.71 -23.45 4.13
N VAL A 40 -0.69 -22.36 3.35
CA VAL A 40 -0.35 -21.02 3.83
C VAL A 40 -1.30 -20.61 4.95
N ALA A 41 -0.74 -19.95 5.95
CA ALA A 41 -1.45 -19.57 7.15
C ALA A 41 -2.39 -18.39 6.89
N SER A 42 -3.69 -18.63 7.02
CA SER A 42 -4.73 -17.61 7.00
C SER A 42 -5.24 -17.40 8.43
N PRO A 43 -5.23 -16.16 8.96
CA PRO A 43 -5.99 -15.86 10.17
C PRO A 43 -7.49 -16.06 9.87
N LYS A 44 -8.23 -16.58 10.85
CA LYS A 44 -9.68 -16.83 10.76
C LYS A 44 -10.36 -16.22 11.98
N MET A 45 -11.63 -15.83 11.84
CA MET A 45 -12.41 -15.34 12.97
C MET A 45 -12.51 -16.41 14.07
N TRP A 46 -12.25 -16.04 15.32
CA TRP A 46 -12.17 -17.00 16.42
C TRP A 46 -12.77 -16.51 17.73
N GLY A 47 -13.43 -17.42 18.46
CA GLY A 47 -13.81 -17.27 19.87
C GLY A 47 -12.84 -17.98 20.82
N THR A 48 -12.12 -18.99 20.33
CA THR A 48 -11.07 -19.73 21.06
C THR A 48 -9.81 -19.81 20.19
N LEU A 49 -8.63 -19.65 20.81
CA LEU A 49 -7.34 -19.56 20.11
C LEU A 49 -7.00 -20.76 19.21
N SER A 50 -7.56 -21.94 19.49
CA SER A 50 -7.34 -23.17 18.71
C SER A 50 -7.81 -23.08 17.25
N GLY A 51 -8.71 -22.15 16.92
CA GLY A 51 -9.22 -21.90 15.57
C GLY A 51 -8.73 -20.61 14.92
N ALA A 52 -7.81 -19.88 15.55
CA ALA A 52 -7.41 -18.54 15.11
C ALA A 52 -6.63 -18.53 13.77
N VAL A 53 -5.98 -19.64 13.43
CA VAL A 53 -5.19 -19.80 12.20
C VAL A 53 -5.53 -21.12 11.55
N ALA A 54 -5.74 -21.10 10.24
CA ALA A 54 -5.98 -22.29 9.44
C ALA A 54 -5.27 -22.17 8.08
N PRO A 55 -5.00 -23.30 7.39
CA PRO A 55 -4.63 -23.29 5.98
C PRO A 55 -5.61 -22.48 5.12
N VAL A 56 -5.11 -21.82 4.07
CA VAL A 56 -5.95 -21.11 3.10
C VAL A 56 -6.90 -22.07 2.38
N ALA A 57 -6.39 -23.22 1.95
CA ALA A 57 -7.19 -24.21 1.25
C ALA A 57 -8.07 -25.00 2.23
N ALA A 58 -9.39 -24.95 2.01
CA ALA A 58 -10.36 -25.63 2.85
C ALA A 58 -10.13 -27.16 2.92
N GLY A 59 -9.64 -27.78 1.84
CA GLY A 59 -9.35 -29.22 1.79
C GLY A 59 -8.16 -29.67 2.65
N LEU A 60 -7.34 -28.73 3.14
CA LEU A 60 -6.23 -28.97 4.07
C LEU A 60 -6.58 -28.63 5.52
N ALA A 61 -7.75 -28.01 5.76
CA ALA A 61 -8.24 -27.75 7.10
C ALA A 61 -8.40 -29.08 7.87
N GLY A 62 -7.80 -29.18 9.05
CA GLY A 62 -7.78 -30.39 9.88
C GLY A 62 -6.70 -31.42 9.53
N LYS A 63 -6.10 -31.36 8.33
CA LYS A 63 -4.93 -32.18 7.96
C LYS A 63 -3.61 -31.51 8.34
N VAL A 64 -3.56 -30.18 8.19
CA VAL A 64 -2.44 -29.34 8.62
C VAL A 64 -2.91 -28.46 9.76
N SER A 65 -2.21 -28.51 10.90
CA SER A 65 -2.54 -27.65 12.04
C SER A 65 -2.27 -26.18 11.71
N GLY A 66 -3.02 -25.25 12.30
CA GLY A 66 -2.79 -23.80 12.12
C GLY A 66 -1.38 -23.36 12.51
N ALA A 67 -0.81 -23.97 13.56
CA ALA A 67 0.57 -23.71 13.99
C ALA A 67 1.59 -24.19 12.94
N THR A 68 1.36 -25.37 12.35
CA THR A 68 2.20 -25.89 11.26
C THR A 68 2.12 -24.97 10.04
N ALA A 69 0.92 -24.57 9.63
CA ALA A 69 0.71 -23.61 8.55
C ALA A 69 1.48 -22.31 8.79
N LEU A 70 1.43 -21.78 10.02
CA LEU A 70 2.13 -20.55 10.41
C LEU A 70 3.64 -20.69 10.31
N VAL A 71 4.20 -21.78 10.86
CA VAL A 71 5.65 -22.04 10.80
C VAL A 71 6.11 -22.25 9.36
N LEU A 72 5.37 -22.99 8.54
CA LEU A 72 5.72 -23.18 7.13
C LEU A 72 5.67 -21.85 6.36
N THR A 73 4.67 -21.01 6.65
CA THR A 73 4.53 -19.68 6.02
C THR A 73 5.70 -18.78 6.42
N TYR A 74 6.06 -18.80 7.70
CA TYR A 74 7.25 -18.11 8.21
C TYR A 74 8.52 -18.58 7.51
N VAL A 75 8.76 -19.90 7.42
CA VAL A 75 9.97 -20.46 6.79
C VAL A 75 10.04 -20.09 5.31
N LEU A 76 8.93 -20.21 4.57
CA LEU A 76 8.86 -19.81 3.16
C LEU A 76 9.20 -18.34 3.00
N ILE A 77 8.51 -17.45 3.74
CA ILE A 77 8.70 -16.01 3.60
C ILE A 77 10.09 -15.58 4.04
N LEU A 78 10.58 -16.07 5.18
CA LEU A 78 11.96 -15.82 5.63
C LEU A 78 12.97 -16.28 4.57
N GLY A 79 12.77 -17.45 3.98
CA GLY A 79 13.67 -17.98 2.95
C GLY A 79 13.75 -17.06 1.73
N VAL A 80 12.60 -16.71 1.14
CA VAL A 80 12.57 -15.88 -0.07
C VAL A 80 13.00 -14.44 0.20
N THR A 81 12.63 -13.86 1.35
CA THR A 81 13.04 -12.50 1.69
C THR A 81 14.50 -12.43 2.16
N SER A 82 15.07 -13.49 2.73
CA SER A 82 16.51 -13.52 3.06
C SER A 82 17.37 -13.50 1.80
N ILE A 83 16.96 -14.20 0.73
CA ILE A 83 17.67 -14.15 -0.57
C ILE A 83 17.67 -12.71 -1.11
N GLY A 84 16.51 -12.05 -1.11
CA GLY A 84 16.41 -10.65 -1.54
C GLY A 84 17.26 -9.72 -0.67
N ALA A 85 17.14 -9.83 0.65
CA ALA A 85 17.90 -9.02 1.60
C ALA A 85 19.41 -9.22 1.43
N TRP A 86 19.87 -10.44 1.15
CA TRP A 86 21.29 -10.74 0.94
C TRP A 86 21.86 -10.01 -0.26
N THR A 87 21.16 -10.06 -1.39
CA THR A 87 21.61 -9.36 -2.60
C THR A 87 21.56 -7.83 -2.46
N MET A 88 20.69 -7.31 -1.58
CA MET A 88 20.65 -5.90 -1.18
C MET A 88 21.73 -5.52 -0.17
N GLY A 89 22.56 -6.46 0.28
CA GLY A 89 23.68 -6.23 1.19
C GLY A 89 23.33 -6.29 2.68
N ALA A 90 22.17 -6.86 3.03
CA ALA A 90 21.78 -7.01 4.42
C ALA A 90 22.63 -8.07 5.15
N ARG A 91 22.82 -7.91 6.46
CA ARG A 91 23.50 -8.91 7.29
C ARG A 91 22.55 -10.04 7.66
N MET A 92 22.72 -11.22 7.07
CA MET A 92 21.79 -12.35 7.19
C MET A 92 21.38 -12.72 8.61
N GLY A 93 22.33 -12.83 9.54
CA GLY A 93 21.99 -13.14 10.94
C GLY A 93 21.10 -12.08 11.60
N ARG A 94 21.35 -10.79 11.32
CA ARG A 94 20.53 -9.69 11.85
C ARG A 94 19.20 -9.57 11.14
N TYR A 95 19.20 -9.75 9.82
CA TYR A 95 17.98 -9.76 9.02
C TYR A 95 17.05 -10.87 9.46
N ALA A 96 17.53 -12.12 9.54
CA ALA A 96 16.72 -13.25 9.94
C ALA A 96 16.18 -13.09 11.36
N ALA A 97 17.01 -12.71 12.33
CA ALA A 97 16.57 -12.46 13.71
C ALA A 97 15.52 -11.33 13.78
N GLY A 98 15.77 -10.21 13.11
CA GLY A 98 14.84 -9.08 13.05
C GLY A 98 13.53 -9.45 12.38
N PHE A 99 13.60 -10.13 11.22
CA PHE A 99 12.44 -10.58 10.47
C PHE A 99 11.59 -11.56 11.26
N THR A 100 12.22 -12.48 12.01
CA THR A 100 11.53 -13.42 12.91
C THR A 100 10.66 -12.68 13.91
N VAL A 101 11.23 -11.70 14.63
CA VAL A 101 10.50 -10.92 15.63
C VAL A 101 9.38 -10.11 14.97
N ILE A 102 9.67 -9.42 13.87
CA ILE A 102 8.66 -8.64 13.13
C ILE A 102 7.52 -9.55 12.67
N PHE A 103 7.82 -10.70 12.09
CA PHE A 103 6.83 -11.64 11.56
C PHE A 103 5.88 -12.12 12.66
N PHE A 104 6.41 -12.64 13.77
CA PHE A 104 5.54 -13.18 14.83
C PHE A 104 4.73 -12.11 15.56
N LEU A 105 5.29 -10.92 15.79
CA LEU A 105 4.53 -9.80 16.35
C LEU A 105 3.43 -9.32 15.39
N THR A 106 3.74 -9.25 14.10
CA THR A 106 2.76 -8.90 13.06
C THR A 106 1.65 -9.94 12.98
N TYR A 107 2.00 -11.23 12.98
CA TYR A 107 1.01 -12.30 12.91
C TYR A 107 0.15 -12.37 14.18
N LEU A 108 0.74 -12.06 15.35
CA LEU A 108 -0.03 -11.88 16.59
C LEU A 108 -1.06 -10.75 16.44
N CYS A 109 -0.67 -9.60 15.86
CA CYS A 109 -1.62 -8.52 15.57
C CYS A 109 -2.73 -8.97 14.62
N LEU A 110 -2.40 -9.76 13.58
CA LEU A 110 -3.41 -10.34 12.68
C LEU A 110 -4.38 -11.28 13.41
N ILE A 111 -3.87 -12.15 14.29
CA ILE A 111 -4.68 -13.04 15.12
C ILE A 111 -5.61 -12.23 16.03
N LEU A 112 -5.08 -11.23 16.73
CA LEU A 112 -5.87 -10.36 17.62
C LEU A 112 -6.93 -9.56 16.84
N GLY A 113 -6.59 -9.11 15.64
CA GLY A 113 -7.52 -8.44 14.74
C GLY A 113 -8.70 -9.32 14.31
N HIS A 114 -8.48 -10.64 14.20
CA HIS A 114 -9.52 -11.62 13.85
C HIS A 114 -10.26 -12.19 15.08
N GLN A 115 -10.05 -11.64 16.28
CA GLN A 115 -10.85 -12.07 17.42
C GLN A 115 -12.33 -11.76 17.17
N GLY A 116 -13.24 -12.66 17.54
CA GLY A 116 -14.66 -12.57 17.20
C GLY A 116 -15.35 -11.27 17.59
N ASN A 117 -15.07 -10.71 18.77
CA ASN A 117 -15.63 -9.42 19.23
C ASN A 117 -14.94 -8.21 18.57
N VAL A 118 -13.85 -8.41 17.85
CA VAL A 118 -13.20 -7.34 17.07
C VAL A 118 -13.69 -7.38 15.63
N ALA A 119 -13.66 -8.58 15.02
CA ALA A 119 -13.88 -8.77 13.60
C ALA A 119 -15.33 -8.99 13.19
N ALA A 120 -16.18 -9.55 14.06
CA ALA A 120 -17.54 -9.93 13.67
C ALA A 120 -18.35 -8.71 13.24
N ASN A 121 -18.87 -8.74 12.02
CA ASN A 121 -19.67 -7.66 11.45
C ASN A 121 -21.10 -8.12 11.12
N LYS A 122 -21.33 -9.43 10.93
CA LYS A 122 -22.67 -9.99 10.69
C LYS A 122 -23.42 -10.20 12.01
N PRO A 123 -24.75 -9.95 12.07
CA PRO A 123 -25.54 -10.23 13.27
C PRO A 123 -25.35 -11.66 13.80
N ALA A 124 -25.35 -12.64 12.90
CA ALA A 124 -25.12 -14.05 13.23
C ALA A 124 -23.72 -14.31 13.82
N ASP A 125 -22.68 -13.65 13.29
CA ASP A 125 -21.32 -13.79 13.82
C ASP A 125 -21.18 -13.10 15.19
N ILE A 126 -21.83 -11.95 15.38
CA ILE A 126 -21.81 -11.21 16.65
C ILE A 126 -22.46 -12.05 17.75
N GLU A 127 -23.61 -12.65 17.46
CA GLU A 127 -24.28 -13.56 18.40
C GLU A 127 -23.41 -14.79 18.72
N LYS A 128 -22.77 -15.36 17.69
CA LYS A 128 -21.87 -16.51 17.83
C LYS A 128 -20.66 -16.25 18.72
N TYR A 129 -20.12 -15.03 18.76
CA TYR A 129 -18.84 -14.75 19.44
C TYR A 129 -18.92 -13.99 20.77
N GLY A 130 -20.13 -13.63 21.24
CA GLY A 130 -20.29 -13.01 22.56
C GLY A 130 -21.29 -11.85 22.64
N GLY A 131 -22.10 -11.64 21.60
CA GLY A 131 -23.21 -10.68 21.59
C GLY A 131 -22.82 -9.22 21.38
N TRP A 132 -21.52 -8.90 21.37
CA TRP A 132 -21.01 -7.56 21.08
C TRP A 132 -19.82 -7.61 20.12
N SER A 133 -19.61 -6.55 19.34
CA SER A 133 -18.45 -6.45 18.46
C SER A 133 -18.06 -5.01 18.16
N LEU A 134 -16.74 -4.77 18.00
CA LEU A 134 -16.18 -3.52 17.47
C LEU A 134 -16.39 -3.39 15.96
N ARG A 135 -16.71 -4.49 15.26
CA ARG A 135 -17.03 -4.53 13.82
C ARG A 135 -15.93 -3.94 12.93
N LEU A 136 -14.68 -4.11 13.35
CA LEU A 136 -13.51 -3.62 12.64
C LEU A 136 -12.99 -4.62 11.60
N THR A 137 -13.69 -5.75 11.40
CA THR A 137 -13.29 -6.87 10.52
C THR A 137 -11.91 -7.45 10.88
N GLY A 138 -11.42 -8.44 10.13
CA GLY A 138 -10.10 -9.03 10.40
C GLY A 138 -8.94 -8.05 10.16
N GLU A 139 -9.19 -7.04 9.34
CA GLU A 139 -8.31 -5.97 8.93
C GLU A 139 -7.94 -5.03 10.09
N ALA A 140 -8.64 -5.12 11.23
CA ALA A 140 -8.21 -4.54 12.51
C ALA A 140 -6.77 -4.93 12.87
N GLY A 141 -6.32 -6.11 12.40
CA GLY A 141 -4.94 -6.56 12.58
C GLY A 141 -3.90 -5.63 11.96
N PHE A 142 -4.24 -4.88 10.90
CA PHE A 142 -3.35 -3.88 10.31
C PHE A 142 -3.18 -2.67 11.23
N ILE A 143 -4.28 -2.19 11.82
CA ILE A 143 -4.26 -1.08 12.78
C ILE A 143 -3.45 -1.47 14.02
N LEU A 144 -3.66 -2.69 14.54
CA LEU A 144 -2.88 -3.23 15.66
C LEU A 144 -1.40 -3.36 15.31
N SER A 145 -1.07 -3.79 14.09
CA SER A 145 0.31 -3.90 13.60
C SER A 145 1.00 -2.54 13.60
N LEU A 146 0.33 -1.51 13.06
CA LEU A 146 0.84 -0.13 13.06
C LEU A 146 1.00 0.40 14.49
N ALA A 147 -0.01 0.26 15.34
CA ALA A 147 0.03 0.72 16.71
C ALA A 147 1.18 0.08 17.50
N LEU A 148 1.34 -1.24 17.39
CA LEU A 148 2.43 -1.96 18.05
C LEU A 148 3.81 -1.53 17.50
N GLY A 149 3.92 -1.37 16.18
CA GLY A 149 5.12 -0.82 15.55
C GLY A 149 5.49 0.56 16.09
N LEU A 150 4.51 1.48 16.19
CA LEU A 150 4.71 2.82 16.73
C LEU A 150 5.15 2.80 18.20
N ILE A 151 4.54 1.91 18.99
CA ILE A 151 4.90 1.73 20.39
C ILE A 151 6.36 1.28 20.50
N ILE A 152 6.77 0.27 19.73
CA ILE A 152 8.16 -0.23 19.76
C ILE A 152 9.12 0.83 19.23
N GLY A 153 8.79 1.49 18.12
CA GLY A 153 9.61 2.52 17.47
C GLY A 153 9.93 3.69 18.40
N ASN A 154 8.94 4.17 19.16
CA ASN A 154 9.08 5.38 19.97
C ASN A 154 9.42 5.12 21.44
N PHE A 155 8.92 4.04 22.03
CA PHE A 155 9.17 3.72 23.46
C PHE A 155 10.29 2.70 23.68
N LEU A 156 10.64 1.88 22.67
CA LEU A 156 11.70 0.87 22.75
C LEU A 156 12.76 1.05 21.64
N PRO A 157 13.44 2.21 21.56
CA PRO A 157 14.30 2.55 20.42
C PRO A 157 15.52 1.63 20.25
N ARG A 158 15.97 0.95 21.32
CA ARG A 158 17.03 -0.07 21.22
C ARG A 158 16.55 -1.30 20.45
N LEU A 159 15.31 -1.75 20.72
CA LEU A 159 14.69 -2.85 20.00
C LEU A 159 14.42 -2.43 18.55
N ALA A 160 13.86 -1.24 18.31
CA ALA A 160 13.62 -0.74 16.97
C ALA A 160 14.90 -0.70 16.11
N ARG A 161 16.03 -0.24 16.67
CA ARG A 161 17.33 -0.30 15.98
C ARG A 161 17.83 -1.72 15.72
N ALA A 162 17.58 -2.66 16.63
CA ALA A 162 17.97 -4.06 16.43
C ALA A 162 17.17 -4.73 15.30
N LEU A 163 15.90 -4.35 15.15
CA LEU A 163 15.01 -4.84 14.09
C LEU A 163 15.21 -4.15 12.74
N GLY A 164 15.89 -2.99 12.73
CA GLY A 164 15.99 -2.09 11.57
C GLY A 164 16.50 -2.70 10.27
N GLU A 165 17.34 -3.75 10.34
CA GLU A 165 17.82 -4.46 9.14
C GLU A 165 16.68 -5.13 8.36
N ALA A 166 15.66 -5.63 9.07
CA ALA A 166 14.50 -6.32 8.52
C ALA A 166 13.30 -5.40 8.26
N THR A 167 13.33 -4.16 8.75
CA THR A 167 12.23 -3.21 8.62
C THR A 167 12.20 -2.61 7.21
N LYS A 168 11.40 -3.23 6.32
CA LYS A 168 11.36 -2.93 4.88
C LYS A 168 9.93 -2.63 4.39
N PRO A 169 9.28 -1.55 4.87
CA PRO A 169 7.87 -1.28 4.60
C PRO A 169 7.58 -1.15 3.09
N GLU A 170 8.43 -0.43 2.36
CA GLU A 170 8.30 -0.22 0.92
C GLU A 170 8.40 -1.51 0.12
N TRP A 171 9.31 -2.40 0.50
CA TRP A 171 9.45 -3.70 -0.16
C TRP A 171 8.22 -4.57 0.05
N PHE A 172 7.70 -4.63 1.28
CA PHE A 172 6.53 -5.43 1.63
C PHE A 172 5.27 -4.92 0.91
N ILE A 173 5.00 -3.61 0.92
CA ILE A 173 3.80 -3.08 0.25
C ILE A 173 3.86 -3.30 -1.26
N LYS A 174 5.01 -3.08 -1.90
CA LYS A 174 5.16 -3.26 -3.34
C LYS A 174 4.95 -4.73 -3.73
N THR A 175 5.44 -5.67 -2.91
CA THR A 175 5.19 -7.09 -3.12
C THR A 175 3.69 -7.41 -3.04
N ALA A 176 2.99 -6.85 -2.05
CA ALA A 176 1.54 -7.00 -1.92
C ALA A 176 0.76 -6.38 -3.09
N ILE A 177 1.19 -5.22 -3.59
CA ILE A 177 0.60 -4.57 -4.77
C ILE A 177 0.77 -5.45 -6.00
N VAL A 178 1.97 -5.97 -6.26
CA VAL A 178 2.22 -6.89 -7.38
C VAL A 178 1.24 -8.08 -7.32
N LEU A 179 1.14 -8.74 -6.17
CA LEU A 179 0.20 -9.86 -5.95
C LEU A 179 -1.27 -9.46 -6.20
N MET A 180 -1.65 -8.25 -5.80
CA MET A 180 -3.01 -7.74 -6.01
C MET A 180 -3.36 -7.53 -7.48
N GLY A 181 -2.37 -7.41 -8.38
CA GLY A 181 -2.60 -7.36 -9.83
C GLY A 181 -3.43 -8.55 -10.30
N ALA A 182 -3.12 -9.75 -9.80
CA ALA A 182 -3.88 -10.96 -10.10
C ALA A 182 -5.35 -10.87 -9.65
N ASP A 183 -5.59 -10.51 -8.39
CA ASP A 183 -6.93 -10.38 -7.80
C ASP A 183 -7.78 -9.34 -8.55
N ILE A 184 -7.18 -8.20 -8.88
CA ILE A 184 -7.85 -7.15 -9.66
C ILE A 184 -8.13 -7.60 -11.09
N GLY A 185 -7.23 -8.37 -11.72
CA GLY A 185 -7.46 -8.93 -13.06
C GLY A 185 -8.68 -9.86 -13.08
N VAL A 186 -8.82 -10.74 -12.09
CA VAL A 186 -9.98 -11.63 -11.94
C VAL A 186 -11.26 -10.84 -11.65
N LYS A 187 -11.22 -9.87 -10.72
CA LYS A 187 -12.36 -9.00 -10.40
C LYS A 187 -12.80 -8.16 -11.59
N ALA A 188 -11.86 -7.62 -12.37
CA ALA A 188 -12.13 -6.87 -13.57
C ALA A 188 -12.76 -7.74 -14.66
N ALA A 189 -12.30 -8.97 -14.82
CA ALA A 189 -12.99 -9.92 -15.70
C ALA A 189 -14.41 -10.20 -15.19
N ALA A 190 -14.61 -10.42 -13.89
CA ALA A 190 -15.92 -10.73 -13.31
C ALA A 190 -16.93 -9.57 -13.35
N GLN A 191 -16.47 -8.32 -13.34
CA GLN A 191 -17.29 -7.10 -13.29
C GLN A 191 -16.72 -6.03 -14.25
N GLN A 192 -16.74 -6.32 -15.55
CA GLN A 192 -16.06 -5.51 -16.58
C GLN A 192 -16.48 -4.05 -16.61
N GLU A 193 -17.79 -3.78 -16.63
CA GLU A 193 -18.30 -2.40 -16.73
C GLU A 193 -17.87 -1.55 -15.54
N LEU A 194 -17.97 -2.11 -14.33
CA LEU A 194 -17.56 -1.41 -13.12
C LEU A 194 -16.05 -1.20 -13.08
N ALA A 195 -15.25 -2.20 -13.45
CA ALA A 195 -13.79 -2.09 -13.46
C ALA A 195 -13.29 -1.09 -14.52
N ALA A 196 -13.86 -1.11 -15.72
CA ALA A 196 -13.54 -0.14 -16.77
C ALA A 196 -13.91 1.28 -16.35
N ALA A 197 -15.08 1.46 -15.74
CA ALA A 197 -15.49 2.74 -15.18
C ALA A 197 -14.52 3.23 -14.09
N ILE A 198 -14.13 2.36 -13.14
CA ILE A 198 -13.16 2.69 -12.08
C ILE A 198 -11.82 3.11 -12.67
N MET A 199 -11.29 2.36 -13.65
CA MET A 199 -10.00 2.68 -14.28
C MET A 199 -10.04 4.03 -15.01
N PHE A 200 -11.07 4.28 -15.81
CA PHE A 200 -11.21 5.55 -16.54
C PHE A 200 -11.39 6.75 -15.59
N ARG A 201 -12.31 6.63 -14.64
CA ARG A 201 -12.59 7.65 -13.61
C ARG A 201 -11.34 7.93 -12.76
N GLY A 202 -10.61 6.87 -12.39
CA GLY A 202 -9.35 6.97 -11.66
C GLY A 202 -8.29 7.74 -12.46
N PHE A 203 -8.12 7.43 -13.74
CA PHE A 203 -7.18 8.15 -14.60
C PHE A 203 -7.51 9.65 -14.71
N CYS A 204 -8.78 9.99 -14.96
CA CYS A 204 -9.23 11.39 -15.03
C CYS A 204 -9.02 12.14 -13.71
N ALA A 205 -9.41 11.51 -12.59
CA ALA A 205 -9.23 12.06 -11.25
C ALA A 205 -7.78 12.41 -10.96
N ILE A 206 -6.84 11.60 -11.43
CA ILE A 206 -5.41 11.80 -11.19
C ILE A 206 -4.89 12.96 -12.01
N VAL A 207 -5.20 13.03 -13.30
CA VAL A 207 -4.74 14.13 -14.14
C VAL A 207 -5.21 15.47 -13.56
N GLU A 208 -6.47 15.55 -13.15
CA GLU A 208 -7.03 16.77 -12.55
C GLU A 208 -6.39 17.11 -11.20
N ALA A 209 -6.43 16.17 -10.25
CA ALA A 209 -5.89 16.38 -8.91
C ALA A 209 -4.40 16.75 -8.97
N TYR A 210 -3.66 16.12 -9.88
CA TYR A 210 -2.22 16.31 -10.03
C TYR A 210 -1.85 17.72 -10.50
N LEU A 211 -2.50 18.21 -11.57
CA LEU A 211 -2.26 19.55 -12.11
C LEU A 211 -2.52 20.64 -11.06
N ILE A 212 -3.47 20.40 -10.16
CA ILE A 212 -3.86 21.32 -9.11
C ILE A 212 -2.91 21.22 -7.91
N TYR A 213 -2.68 20.01 -7.38
CA TYR A 213 -1.88 19.79 -6.17
C TYR A 213 -0.47 20.34 -6.34
N TRP A 214 0.24 19.90 -7.38
CA TRP A 214 1.65 20.23 -7.52
C TRP A 214 1.84 21.74 -7.68
N ALA A 215 1.04 22.37 -8.53
CA ALA A 215 1.10 23.81 -8.78
C ALA A 215 0.83 24.62 -7.52
N LEU A 216 -0.21 24.28 -6.76
CA LEU A 216 -0.57 24.98 -5.51
C LEU A 216 0.49 24.80 -4.43
N VAL A 217 0.96 23.56 -4.18
CA VAL A 217 2.00 23.32 -3.17
C VAL A 217 3.28 24.07 -3.54
N TYR A 218 3.70 24.00 -4.81
CA TYR A 218 4.89 24.71 -5.28
C TYR A 218 4.72 26.24 -5.14
N PHE A 219 3.56 26.77 -5.53
CA PHE A 219 3.24 28.18 -5.37
C PHE A 219 3.30 28.62 -3.91
N ILE A 220 2.66 27.87 -3.00
CA ILE A 220 2.64 28.20 -1.57
C ILE A 220 4.04 28.16 -0.96
N ALA A 221 4.79 27.09 -1.26
CA ALA A 221 6.16 26.93 -0.78
C ALA A 221 7.06 28.09 -1.24
N ARG A 222 6.94 28.52 -2.50
CA ARG A 222 7.75 29.61 -3.06
C ARG A 222 7.29 31.00 -2.62
N ARG A 223 5.99 31.29 -2.70
CA ARG A 223 5.45 32.66 -2.56
C ARG A 223 5.26 33.08 -1.11
N TYR A 224 4.75 32.19 -0.26
CA TYR A 224 4.43 32.50 1.14
C TYR A 224 5.52 32.06 2.10
N PHE A 225 6.18 30.94 1.81
CA PHE A 225 7.23 30.39 2.67
C PHE A 225 8.65 30.67 2.16
N GLY A 226 8.80 31.30 1.00
CA GLY A 226 10.11 31.74 0.49
C GLY A 226 11.11 30.60 0.26
N PHE A 227 10.65 29.35 0.10
CA PHE A 227 11.54 28.24 -0.19
C PHE A 227 12.26 28.45 -1.52
N SER A 228 13.50 27.96 -1.60
CA SER A 228 14.22 27.91 -2.87
C SER A 228 13.55 26.89 -3.81
N ARG A 229 13.85 26.99 -5.10
CA ARG A 229 13.41 26.01 -6.11
C ARG A 229 13.83 24.58 -5.76
N GLU A 230 15.03 24.44 -5.22
CA GLU A 230 15.62 23.17 -4.78
C GLU A 230 14.78 22.49 -3.69
N TRP A 231 14.19 23.25 -2.76
CA TRP A 231 13.32 22.71 -1.70
C TRP A 231 11.86 22.59 -2.12
N ALA A 232 11.34 23.58 -2.84
CA ALA A 232 9.93 23.65 -3.19
C ALA A 232 9.51 22.56 -4.19
N ALA A 233 10.37 22.20 -5.16
CA ALA A 233 9.99 21.20 -6.16
C ALA A 233 9.92 19.76 -5.58
N PRO A 234 10.90 19.27 -4.80
CA PRO A 234 10.78 17.97 -4.12
C PRO A 234 9.66 17.96 -3.08
N LEU A 235 9.45 19.07 -2.35
CA LEU A 235 8.34 19.20 -1.41
C LEU A 235 6.99 19.11 -2.14
N ALA A 236 6.79 19.89 -3.20
CA ALA A 236 5.57 19.85 -4.00
C ALA A 236 5.30 18.45 -4.57
N SER A 237 6.34 17.78 -5.07
CA SER A 237 6.20 16.43 -5.63
C SER A 237 5.92 15.39 -4.57
N GLY A 238 6.56 15.49 -3.39
CA GLY A 238 6.29 14.59 -2.27
C GLY A 238 4.86 14.73 -1.77
N ILE A 239 4.39 15.96 -1.51
CA ILE A 239 3.03 16.17 -1.00
C ILE A 239 1.97 15.88 -2.08
N SER A 240 2.28 16.00 -3.37
CA SER A 240 1.25 15.93 -4.42
C SER A 240 1.11 14.56 -5.11
N ILE A 241 2.13 13.70 -5.05
CA ILE A 241 2.20 12.45 -5.84
C ILE A 241 2.16 11.24 -4.90
N CYS A 242 3.26 10.50 -4.81
CA CYS A 242 3.42 9.24 -4.07
C CYS A 242 4.38 9.41 -2.86
N GLY A 243 4.66 10.66 -2.47
CA GLY A 243 5.46 10.91 -1.29
C GLY A 243 6.95 10.74 -1.50
N VAL A 244 7.51 9.69 -0.89
CA VAL A 244 8.94 9.43 -0.81
C VAL A 244 9.56 9.27 -2.20
N SER A 245 8.98 8.39 -3.03
CA SER A 245 9.51 8.12 -4.38
C SER A 245 9.50 9.36 -5.26
N ALA A 246 8.45 10.20 -5.15
CA ALA A 246 8.33 11.44 -5.90
C ALA A 246 9.30 12.52 -5.41
N ALA A 247 9.50 12.65 -4.10
CA ALA A 247 10.48 13.58 -3.54
C ALA A 247 11.90 13.21 -4.00
N ILE A 248 12.27 11.93 -3.93
CA ILE A 248 13.58 11.42 -4.37
C ILE A 248 13.77 11.55 -5.87
N ALA A 249 12.77 11.16 -6.68
CA ALA A 249 12.81 11.28 -8.13
C ALA A 249 12.97 12.73 -8.56
N THR A 250 12.19 13.64 -7.96
CA THR A 250 12.28 15.08 -8.24
C THR A 250 13.60 15.68 -7.78
N GLY A 251 14.06 15.33 -6.58
CA GLY A 251 15.37 15.76 -6.08
C GLY A 251 16.51 15.32 -7.01
N GLY A 252 16.45 14.11 -7.54
CA GLY A 252 17.37 13.62 -8.57
C GLY A 252 17.27 14.39 -9.88
N ALA A 253 16.04 14.62 -10.38
CA ALA A 253 15.77 15.32 -11.63
C ALA A 253 16.29 16.76 -11.65
N ILE A 254 16.14 17.47 -10.52
CA ILE A 254 16.59 18.86 -10.39
C ILE A 254 17.99 18.99 -9.79
N ARG A 255 18.66 17.86 -9.50
CA ARG A 255 19.97 17.78 -8.84
C ARG A 255 20.03 18.52 -7.50
N ALA A 256 18.99 18.36 -6.68
CA ALA A 256 18.97 18.86 -5.32
C ALA A 256 20.02 18.13 -4.46
N ARG A 257 20.48 18.80 -3.40
CA ARG A 257 21.32 18.17 -2.38
C ARG A 257 20.59 16.96 -1.77
N PRO A 258 21.26 15.81 -1.52
CA PRO A 258 20.61 14.59 -1.03
C PRO A 258 19.79 14.77 0.25
N ILE A 259 20.17 15.73 1.10
CA ILE A 259 19.44 16.04 2.32
C ILE A 259 18.00 16.51 2.02
N VAL A 260 17.76 17.25 0.94
CA VAL A 260 16.43 17.80 0.61
C VAL A 260 15.38 16.71 0.42
N PRO A 261 15.51 15.78 -0.53
CA PRO A 261 14.53 14.72 -0.72
C PRO A 261 14.46 13.78 0.48
N VAL A 262 15.55 13.57 1.23
CA VAL A 262 15.54 12.75 2.46
C VAL A 262 14.63 13.38 3.52
N MET A 263 14.79 14.68 3.80
CA MET A 263 13.98 15.39 4.79
C MET A 263 12.50 15.44 4.40
N VAL A 264 12.21 15.71 3.11
CA VAL A 264 10.83 15.67 2.60
C VAL A 264 10.24 14.27 2.75
N SER A 265 11.01 13.23 2.45
CA SER A 265 10.56 11.83 2.57
C SER A 265 10.23 11.46 4.02
N SER A 266 11.10 11.82 4.97
CA SER A 266 10.86 11.60 6.40
C SER A 266 9.56 12.27 6.86
N LEU A 267 9.31 13.50 6.42
CA LEU A 267 8.09 14.25 6.74
C LEU A 267 6.84 13.56 6.18
N VAL A 268 6.88 13.15 4.91
CA VAL A 268 5.76 12.48 4.24
C VAL A 268 5.39 11.18 4.97
N VAL A 269 6.36 10.35 5.33
CA VAL A 269 6.09 9.07 6.02
C VAL A 269 5.31 9.30 7.32
N ILE A 270 5.68 10.34 8.07
CA ILE A 270 5.05 10.65 9.35
C ILE A 270 3.61 11.14 9.16
N PHE A 271 3.38 12.06 8.23
CA PHE A 271 2.02 12.49 7.92
C PHE A 271 1.17 11.38 7.32
N ALA A 272 1.75 10.48 6.53
CA ALA A 272 1.03 9.33 6.02
C ALA A 272 0.54 8.39 7.12
N VAL A 273 1.28 8.25 8.23
CA VAL A 273 0.78 7.54 9.42
C VAL A 273 -0.45 8.23 10.00
N ILE A 274 -0.40 9.57 10.13
CA ILE A 274 -1.55 10.35 10.63
C ILE A 274 -2.76 10.20 9.69
N GLU A 275 -2.55 10.35 8.38
CA GLU A 275 -3.57 10.20 7.35
C GLU A 275 -4.20 8.80 7.38
N LEU A 276 -3.37 7.75 7.44
CA LEU A 276 -3.81 6.36 7.54
C LEU A 276 -4.65 6.12 8.79
N VAL A 277 -4.27 6.69 9.93
CA VAL A 277 -4.99 6.48 11.20
C VAL A 277 -6.28 7.27 11.25
N ILE A 278 -6.36 8.47 10.65
CA ILE A 278 -7.51 9.36 10.82
C ILE A 278 -8.51 9.25 9.67
N LEU A 279 -8.05 9.32 8.42
CA LEU A 279 -8.94 9.49 7.26
C LEU A 279 -9.93 8.34 7.04
N PRO A 280 -9.58 7.06 7.28
CA PRO A 280 -10.56 5.97 7.14
C PRO A 280 -11.77 6.10 8.06
N PHE A 281 -11.59 6.58 9.30
CA PHE A 281 -12.69 6.80 10.24
C PHE A 281 -13.53 8.01 9.85
N VAL A 282 -12.90 9.07 9.33
CA VAL A 282 -13.61 10.21 8.75
C VAL A 282 -14.45 9.74 7.55
N ALA A 283 -13.88 8.91 6.67
CA ALA A 283 -14.60 8.34 5.53
C ALA A 283 -15.77 7.45 5.99
N GLN A 284 -15.58 6.62 7.02
CA GLN A 284 -16.67 5.84 7.61
C GLN A 284 -17.79 6.73 8.14
N ALA A 285 -17.47 7.82 8.84
CA ALA A 285 -18.48 8.69 9.44
C ALA A 285 -19.29 9.47 8.39
N PHE A 286 -18.64 10.01 7.35
CA PHE A 286 -19.27 10.95 6.43
C PHE A 286 -19.57 10.36 5.04
N LEU A 287 -18.84 9.33 4.60
CA LEU A 287 -18.88 8.81 3.23
C LEU A 287 -19.34 7.35 3.13
N TYR A 288 -19.86 6.75 4.20
CA TYR A 288 -20.36 5.35 4.16
C TYR A 288 -21.49 5.10 3.14
N LYS A 289 -22.18 6.16 2.70
CA LYS A 289 -23.20 6.10 1.62
C LYS A 289 -22.58 6.18 0.22
N GLU A 290 -21.34 6.64 0.11
CA GLU A 290 -20.59 6.86 -1.13
C GLU A 290 -19.26 6.07 -1.09
N PRO A 291 -19.32 4.73 -1.02
CA PRO A 291 -18.16 3.85 -0.80
C PRO A 291 -17.02 4.05 -1.81
N MET A 292 -17.33 4.26 -3.09
CA MET A 292 -16.30 4.46 -4.11
C MET A 292 -15.65 5.85 -4.05
N VAL A 293 -16.39 6.87 -3.60
CA VAL A 293 -15.83 8.20 -3.33
C VAL A 293 -14.84 8.11 -2.17
N ALA A 294 -15.21 7.43 -1.08
CA ALA A 294 -14.32 7.19 0.05
C ALA A 294 -13.04 6.46 -0.36
N ALA A 295 -13.16 5.42 -1.18
CA ALA A 295 -12.03 4.66 -1.70
C ALA A 295 -11.10 5.48 -2.60
N ALA A 296 -11.65 6.22 -3.56
CA ALA A 296 -10.87 7.10 -4.42
C ALA A 296 -10.18 8.21 -3.62
N TRP A 297 -10.86 8.74 -2.60
CA TRP A 297 -10.34 9.78 -1.72
C TRP A 297 -9.11 9.29 -0.94
N MET A 298 -9.11 8.06 -0.45
CA MET A 298 -7.91 7.46 0.17
C MET A 298 -6.73 7.43 -0.80
N GLY A 299 -6.97 7.07 -2.07
CA GLY A 299 -5.95 7.01 -3.11
C GLY A 299 -5.37 8.37 -3.48
N LEU A 300 -6.18 9.43 -3.45
CA LEU A 300 -5.77 10.80 -3.78
C LEU A 300 -5.15 11.56 -2.59
N ALA A 301 -5.73 11.41 -1.40
CA ALA A 301 -5.38 12.20 -0.23
C ALA A 301 -4.16 11.64 0.52
N VAL A 302 -4.05 10.31 0.66
CA VAL A 302 -2.96 9.71 1.43
C VAL A 302 -1.69 9.61 0.59
N LYS A 303 -0.56 10.12 1.09
CA LYS A 303 0.59 10.45 0.22
C LYS A 303 1.69 9.41 0.11
N THR A 304 1.59 8.28 0.78
CA THR A 304 2.49 7.14 0.52
C THR A 304 1.72 5.98 -0.08
N ASP A 305 2.41 5.15 -0.87
CA ASP A 305 1.80 3.95 -1.45
C ASP A 305 1.37 3.00 -0.32
N GLY A 306 2.29 2.75 0.63
CA GLY A 306 2.03 2.06 1.88
C GLY A 306 0.78 2.59 2.60
N GLY A 307 0.76 3.90 2.88
CA GLY A 307 -0.31 4.54 3.64
C GLY A 307 -1.65 4.57 2.94
N ALA A 308 -1.69 4.78 1.63
CA ALA A 308 -2.93 4.91 0.87
C ALA A 308 -3.61 3.58 0.64
N ILE A 309 -2.84 2.55 0.28
CA ILE A 309 -3.39 1.21 0.14
C ILE A 309 -3.84 0.67 1.51
N ALA A 310 -3.08 1.00 2.55
CA ALA A 310 -3.44 0.74 3.93
C ALA A 310 -4.77 1.38 4.34
N SER A 311 -4.89 2.69 4.13
CA SER A 311 -6.09 3.45 4.45
C SER A 311 -7.27 2.95 3.62
N GLY A 312 -7.08 2.62 2.34
CA GLY A 312 -8.09 2.00 1.48
C GLY A 312 -8.60 0.66 2.01
N ALA A 313 -7.71 -0.20 2.50
CA ALA A 313 -8.10 -1.49 3.08
C ALA A 313 -8.90 -1.32 4.39
N ILE A 314 -8.49 -0.36 5.23
CA ILE A 314 -9.25 -0.01 6.45
C ILE A 314 -10.60 0.61 6.07
N THR A 315 -10.63 1.54 5.11
CA THR A 315 -11.87 2.18 4.63
C THR A 315 -12.84 1.17 4.04
N ASP A 316 -12.37 0.24 3.22
CA ASP A 316 -13.19 -0.87 2.68
C ASP A 316 -13.90 -1.61 3.81
N SER A 317 -13.11 -2.03 4.80
CA SER A 317 -13.57 -2.74 5.99
C SER A 317 -14.59 -1.96 6.82
N LEU A 318 -14.26 -0.73 7.19
CA LEU A 318 -15.08 0.14 8.03
C LEU A 318 -16.41 0.51 7.34
N ILE A 319 -16.36 0.82 6.05
CA ILE A 319 -17.56 1.18 5.28
C ILE A 319 -18.44 -0.03 5.02
N ARG A 320 -17.88 -1.22 4.71
CA ARG A 320 -18.68 -2.45 4.60
C ARG A 320 -19.42 -2.75 5.89
N ALA A 321 -18.73 -2.67 7.04
CA ALA A 321 -19.34 -2.86 8.34
C ALA A 321 -20.47 -1.83 8.60
N GLN A 322 -20.23 -0.56 8.29
CA GLN A 322 -21.23 0.50 8.49
C GLN A 322 -22.43 0.40 7.54
N ALA A 323 -22.21 0.02 6.28
CA ALA A 323 -23.27 -0.17 5.29
C ALA A 323 -24.18 -1.34 5.67
N GLN A 324 -23.60 -2.45 6.13
CA GLN A 324 -24.39 -3.57 6.65
C GLN A 324 -25.26 -3.13 7.83
N LEU A 325 -24.73 -2.28 8.70
CA LEU A 325 -25.42 -1.80 9.89
C LEU A 325 -26.56 -0.83 9.61
N SER A 326 -26.27 0.22 8.87
CA SER A 326 -27.20 1.34 8.69
C SER A 326 -28.16 1.12 7.52
N GLN A 327 -27.79 0.26 6.57
CA GLN A 327 -28.54 0.08 5.31
C GLN A 327 -28.93 -1.38 5.05
N GLY A 328 -28.39 -2.35 5.82
CA GLY A 328 -28.62 -3.78 5.55
C GLY A 328 -27.94 -4.29 4.28
N VAL A 329 -26.99 -3.53 3.72
CA VAL A 329 -26.34 -3.85 2.44
C VAL A 329 -24.97 -4.49 2.67
N GLU A 330 -24.77 -5.71 2.18
CA GLU A 330 -23.48 -6.41 2.22
C GLU A 330 -22.70 -6.18 0.93
N TYR A 331 -21.79 -5.20 0.89
CA TYR A 331 -20.92 -5.00 -0.27
C TYR A 331 -19.82 -6.07 -0.37
N LYS A 332 -19.48 -6.46 -1.60
CA LYS A 332 -18.36 -7.38 -1.88
C LYS A 332 -17.02 -6.80 -1.47
N GLU A 333 -16.21 -7.60 -0.79
CA GLU A 333 -14.88 -7.24 -0.30
C GLU A 333 -13.90 -6.91 -1.43
N GLY A 334 -13.08 -5.90 -1.19
CA GLY A 334 -11.91 -5.59 -2.00
C GLY A 334 -12.19 -4.72 -3.24
N PHE A 335 -13.44 -4.35 -3.51
CA PHE A 335 -13.76 -3.40 -4.58
C PHE A 335 -13.37 -1.97 -4.22
N MET A 336 -13.53 -1.58 -2.96
CA MET A 336 -13.05 -0.27 -2.48
C MET A 336 -11.52 -0.24 -2.48
N LEU A 337 -10.86 -1.28 -1.94
CA LEU A 337 -9.40 -1.40 -2.02
C LEU A 337 -8.90 -1.37 -3.48
N MET A 338 -9.59 -2.03 -4.40
CA MET A 338 -9.25 -2.00 -5.83
C MET A 338 -9.34 -0.58 -6.41
N THR A 339 -10.39 0.18 -6.08
CA THR A 339 -10.51 1.61 -6.46
C THR A 339 -9.36 2.43 -5.89
N THR A 340 -9.07 2.33 -4.60
CA THR A 340 -7.94 3.04 -3.97
C THR A 340 -6.61 2.72 -4.64
N THR A 341 -6.37 1.44 -4.91
CA THR A 341 -5.13 0.99 -5.54
C THR A 341 -5.02 1.44 -6.97
N THR A 342 -6.09 1.33 -7.75
CA THR A 342 -6.10 1.77 -9.14
C THR A 342 -5.76 3.25 -9.24
N VAL A 343 -6.39 4.07 -8.38
CA VAL A 343 -6.07 5.49 -8.28
C VAL A 343 -4.60 5.69 -7.90
N LYS A 344 -4.06 4.93 -6.95
CA LYS A 344 -2.66 5.09 -6.52
C LYS A 344 -1.64 4.67 -7.58
N ILE A 345 -1.82 3.52 -8.21
CA ILE A 345 -0.88 3.00 -9.22
C ILE A 345 -0.77 3.93 -10.42
N PHE A 346 -1.89 4.51 -10.85
CA PHE A 346 -1.84 5.51 -11.91
C PHE A 346 -1.03 6.75 -11.49
N ILE A 347 -1.11 7.20 -10.22
CA ILE A 347 -0.22 8.27 -9.70
C ILE A 347 1.26 7.86 -9.84
N ASP A 348 1.58 6.60 -9.56
CA ASP A 348 2.95 6.08 -9.63
C ASP A 348 3.51 6.06 -11.06
N ILE A 349 2.66 5.80 -12.06
CA ILE A 349 3.02 5.89 -13.48
C ILE A 349 3.46 7.31 -13.85
N PHE A 350 2.82 8.34 -13.29
CA PHE A 350 3.13 9.75 -13.59
C PHE A 350 4.47 10.21 -13.01
N ILE A 351 5.06 9.53 -12.01
CA ILE A 351 6.36 9.92 -11.41
C ILE A 351 7.46 9.98 -12.46
N GLY A 352 7.57 8.94 -13.31
CA GLY A 352 8.62 8.87 -14.33
C GLY A 352 8.48 9.96 -15.39
N VAL A 353 7.24 10.23 -15.81
CA VAL A 353 6.92 11.31 -16.75
C VAL A 353 7.26 12.67 -16.14
N TRP A 354 6.88 12.89 -14.88
CA TRP A 354 7.11 14.16 -14.21
C TRP A 354 8.58 14.44 -13.92
N ALA A 355 9.31 13.43 -13.46
CA ALA A 355 10.76 13.56 -13.24
C ALA A 355 11.47 13.96 -14.54
N PHE A 356 11.05 13.41 -15.69
CA PHE A 356 11.57 13.81 -16.99
C PHE A 356 11.21 15.25 -17.37
N ILE A 357 9.93 15.64 -17.22
CA ILE A 357 9.49 17.03 -17.48
C ILE A 357 10.30 18.01 -16.63
N LEU A 358 10.44 17.76 -15.33
CA LEU A 358 11.23 18.62 -14.45
C LEU A 358 12.70 18.64 -14.82
N ALA A 359 13.29 17.50 -15.19
CA ALA A 359 14.68 17.46 -15.65
C ALA A 359 14.89 18.31 -16.93
N VAL A 360 13.96 18.23 -17.89
CA VAL A 360 13.98 19.06 -19.12
C VAL A 360 13.87 20.54 -18.77
N ILE A 361 12.91 20.91 -17.92
CA ILE A 361 12.73 22.30 -17.48
C ILE A 361 13.99 22.81 -16.76
N TRP A 362 14.57 22.00 -15.88
CA TRP A 362 15.72 22.42 -15.08
C TRP A 362 16.98 22.56 -15.93
N CYS A 363 17.29 21.59 -16.78
CA CYS A 363 18.48 21.63 -17.64
C CYS A 363 18.33 22.66 -18.77
N GLY A 364 17.11 22.86 -19.28
CA GLY A 364 16.83 23.77 -20.39
C GLY A 364 16.71 25.24 -19.99
N PHE A 365 16.04 25.52 -18.86
CA PHE A 365 15.58 26.88 -18.54
C PHE A 365 16.02 27.42 -17.17
N ILE A 366 16.40 26.57 -16.21
CA ILE A 366 16.72 27.02 -14.84
C ILE A 366 18.22 27.01 -14.56
N ASP A 367 18.89 25.89 -14.84
CA ASP A 367 20.32 25.67 -14.63
C ASP A 367 20.93 25.19 -15.95
N ARG A 368 20.99 26.11 -16.92
CA ARG A 368 21.40 25.83 -18.29
C ARG A 368 22.91 25.64 -18.36
N LYS A 369 23.34 24.38 -18.36
CA LYS A 369 24.75 23.99 -18.57
C LYS A 369 24.98 23.63 -20.03
N PRO A 370 25.91 24.30 -20.75
CA PRO A 370 26.19 24.01 -22.15
C PRO A 370 26.58 22.53 -22.35
N GLY A 371 25.92 21.85 -23.28
CA GLY A 371 26.23 20.45 -23.66
C GLY A 371 25.51 19.37 -22.87
N GLU A 372 24.75 19.71 -21.82
CA GLU A 372 24.00 18.72 -21.03
C GLU A 372 22.67 18.39 -21.71
N ARG A 373 22.44 17.13 -22.06
CA ARG A 373 21.18 16.64 -22.66
C ARG A 373 20.47 15.70 -21.70
N VAL A 374 19.17 15.94 -21.49
CA VAL A 374 18.31 15.01 -20.76
C VAL A 374 18.09 13.77 -21.62
N ARG A 375 18.34 12.58 -21.05
CA ARG A 375 18.17 11.31 -21.76
C ARG A 375 16.82 10.71 -21.43
N ALA A 376 16.11 10.22 -22.44
CA ALA A 376 14.82 9.53 -22.27
C ALA A 376 14.94 8.29 -21.36
N VAL A 377 16.13 7.68 -21.26
CA VAL A 377 16.41 6.57 -20.34
C VAL A 377 16.17 6.92 -18.86
N GLU A 378 16.19 8.21 -18.50
CA GLU A 378 15.87 8.64 -17.13
C GLU A 378 14.43 8.29 -16.74
N ILE A 379 13.48 8.29 -17.70
CA ILE A 379 12.10 7.85 -17.46
C ILE A 379 12.11 6.40 -16.96
N TRP A 380 12.85 5.53 -17.66
CA TRP A 380 12.96 4.13 -17.26
C TRP A 380 13.61 3.97 -15.89
N HIS A 381 14.65 4.73 -15.57
CA HIS A 381 15.30 4.62 -14.26
C HIS A 381 14.41 5.08 -13.09
N ARG A 382 13.51 6.06 -13.33
CA ARG A 382 12.59 6.60 -12.31
C ARG A 382 11.26 5.88 -12.25
N PHE A 383 10.87 5.17 -13.31
CA PHE A 383 9.61 4.45 -13.37
C PHE A 383 9.54 3.35 -12.29
N PRO A 384 8.49 3.29 -11.46
CA PRO A 384 8.37 2.24 -10.45
C PRO A 384 8.13 0.86 -11.08
N LYS A 385 9.04 -0.09 -10.85
CA LYS A 385 9.06 -1.42 -11.46
C LYS A 385 7.97 -2.32 -10.92
N PHE A 386 7.55 -2.17 -9.66
CA PHE A 386 6.42 -2.91 -9.10
C PHE A 386 5.13 -2.68 -9.90
N VAL A 387 4.96 -1.51 -10.54
CA VAL A 387 3.81 -1.22 -11.42
C VAL A 387 3.80 -2.15 -12.64
N LEU A 388 4.98 -2.52 -13.17
CA LEU A 388 5.08 -3.51 -14.25
C LEU A 388 4.67 -4.90 -13.77
N GLY A 389 5.09 -5.29 -12.57
CA GLY A 389 4.68 -6.56 -11.96
C GLY A 389 3.17 -6.61 -11.75
N TYR A 390 2.59 -5.57 -11.17
CA TYR A 390 1.13 -5.41 -11.04
C TYR A 390 0.43 -5.54 -12.40
N ALA A 391 0.86 -4.75 -13.39
CA ALA A 391 0.24 -4.72 -14.72
C ALA A 391 0.35 -6.07 -15.43
N ALA A 392 1.50 -6.75 -15.31
CA ALA A 392 1.70 -8.07 -15.88
C ALA A 392 0.71 -9.09 -15.29
N LEU A 393 0.64 -9.19 -13.95
CA LEU A 393 -0.27 -10.12 -13.27
C LEU A 393 -1.74 -9.79 -13.55
N PHE A 394 -2.08 -8.49 -13.60
CA PHE A 394 -3.41 -8.01 -14.00
C PHE A 394 -3.78 -8.45 -15.42
N VAL A 395 -2.93 -8.16 -16.41
CA VAL A 395 -3.20 -8.50 -17.82
C VAL A 395 -3.28 -10.00 -18.01
N VAL A 396 -2.39 -10.78 -17.37
CA VAL A 396 -2.39 -12.25 -17.47
C VAL A 396 -3.73 -12.82 -17.00
N PHE A 397 -4.21 -12.45 -15.81
CA PHE A 397 -5.48 -12.98 -15.31
C PHE A 397 -6.70 -12.40 -16.02
N LEU A 398 -6.65 -11.12 -16.37
CA LEU A 398 -7.71 -10.52 -17.16
C LEU A 398 -7.85 -11.33 -18.47
N PHE A 399 -6.77 -11.54 -19.20
CA PHE A 399 -6.79 -12.26 -20.47
C PHE A 399 -7.24 -13.72 -20.30
N ILE A 400 -6.72 -14.46 -19.32
CA ILE A 400 -7.14 -15.85 -19.03
C ILE A 400 -8.65 -15.92 -18.77
N CYS A 401 -9.17 -15.04 -17.89
CA CYS A 401 -10.58 -15.03 -17.51
C CYS A 401 -11.50 -14.47 -18.60
N LEU A 402 -10.99 -13.62 -19.49
CA LEU A 402 -11.74 -13.12 -20.65
C LEU A 402 -11.82 -14.16 -21.77
N MET A 403 -10.74 -14.91 -22.01
CA MET A 403 -10.72 -15.98 -23.01
C MET A 403 -11.59 -17.17 -22.61
N ASN A 404 -11.62 -17.50 -21.32
CA ASN A 404 -12.43 -18.59 -20.80
C ASN A 404 -13.04 -18.22 -19.44
N ARG A 405 -14.35 -17.92 -19.46
CA ARG A 405 -15.12 -17.55 -18.27
C ARG A 405 -15.21 -18.66 -17.23
N ASP A 406 -15.17 -19.92 -17.64
CA ASP A 406 -15.24 -21.07 -16.73
C ASP A 406 -14.00 -21.16 -15.83
N LEU A 407 -12.91 -20.50 -16.23
CA LEU A 407 -11.68 -20.43 -15.43
C LEU A 407 -11.75 -19.40 -14.30
N ILE A 408 -12.78 -18.54 -14.23
CA ILE A 408 -12.92 -17.54 -13.17
C ILE A 408 -12.93 -18.19 -11.79
N GLY A 409 -13.63 -19.32 -11.62
CA GLY A 409 -13.67 -20.04 -10.35
C GLY A 409 -12.29 -20.57 -9.92
N ARG A 410 -11.51 -21.11 -10.86
CA ARG A 410 -10.12 -21.56 -10.59
C ARG A 410 -9.19 -20.39 -10.32
N ALA A 411 -9.36 -19.30 -11.05
CA ALA A 411 -8.63 -18.07 -10.85
C ALA A 411 -8.87 -17.49 -9.45
N GLN A 412 -10.11 -17.57 -8.93
CA GLN A 412 -10.45 -17.17 -7.57
C GLN A 412 -9.76 -18.02 -6.50
N SER A 413 -9.54 -19.32 -6.74
CA SER A 413 -8.76 -20.17 -5.82
C SER A 413 -7.31 -19.71 -5.74
N VAL A 414 -6.70 -19.41 -6.89
CA VAL A 414 -5.33 -18.88 -6.95
C VAL A 414 -5.24 -17.50 -6.28
N THR A 415 -6.23 -16.63 -6.54
CA THR A 415 -6.20 -15.30 -5.91
C THR A 415 -6.42 -15.39 -4.40
N ALA A 416 -7.16 -16.37 -3.89
CA ALA A 416 -7.30 -16.60 -2.44
C ALA A 416 -5.95 -16.92 -1.76
N GLU A 417 -5.09 -17.73 -2.38
CA GLU A 417 -3.72 -17.99 -1.88
C GLU A 417 -2.87 -16.74 -1.91
N THR A 418 -2.83 -16.02 -3.05
CA THR A 418 -2.10 -14.76 -3.15
C THR A 418 -2.63 -13.69 -2.19
N ASN A 419 -3.93 -13.74 -1.85
CA ASN A 419 -4.57 -12.83 -0.93
C ASN A 419 -4.09 -13.04 0.51
N ALA A 420 -3.82 -14.28 0.92
CA ALA A 420 -3.24 -14.55 2.24
C ALA A 420 -1.84 -13.93 2.37
N PHE A 421 -1.00 -14.04 1.34
CA PHE A 421 0.29 -13.35 1.30
C PHE A 421 0.14 -11.83 1.24
N ARG A 422 -0.80 -11.31 0.44
CA ARG A 422 -1.09 -9.88 0.36
C ARG A 422 -1.45 -9.32 1.73
N THR A 423 -2.34 -9.97 2.47
CA THR A 423 -2.73 -9.59 3.84
C THR A 423 -1.53 -9.63 4.79
N LEU A 424 -0.69 -10.67 4.72
CA LEU A 424 0.54 -10.76 5.52
C LEU A 424 1.50 -9.60 5.20
N PHE A 425 1.79 -9.34 3.92
CA PHE A 425 2.69 -8.26 3.51
C PHE A 425 2.13 -6.87 3.84
N PHE A 426 0.81 -6.68 3.78
CA PHE A 426 0.18 -5.47 4.32
C PHE A 426 0.43 -5.36 5.81
N ALA A 427 0.16 -6.37 6.62
CA ALA A 427 0.43 -6.30 8.05
C ALA A 427 1.92 -6.02 8.38
N LEU A 428 2.83 -6.69 7.67
CA LEU A 428 4.29 -6.47 7.80
C LEU A 428 4.67 -5.03 7.43
N THR A 429 4.03 -4.47 6.39
CA THR A 429 4.18 -3.06 6.01
C THR A 429 3.77 -2.15 7.15
N PHE A 430 2.58 -2.34 7.71
CA PHE A 430 2.04 -1.47 8.76
C PHE A 430 2.89 -1.52 10.02
N PHE A 431 3.29 -2.72 10.45
CA PHE A 431 4.22 -2.88 11.56
C PHE A 431 5.54 -2.16 11.29
N SER A 432 6.09 -2.34 10.09
CA SER A 432 7.36 -1.73 9.69
C SER A 432 7.27 -0.20 9.60
N ILE A 433 6.17 0.35 9.09
CA ILE A 433 5.88 1.79 9.07
C ILE A 433 5.88 2.33 10.50
N GLY A 434 5.16 1.68 11.42
CA GLY A 434 5.13 2.10 12.82
C GLY A 434 6.51 2.07 13.45
N LEU A 435 7.28 1.02 13.19
CA LEU A 435 8.61 0.81 13.74
C LEU A 435 9.64 1.87 13.29
N VAL A 436 9.56 2.35 12.05
CA VAL A 436 10.45 3.41 11.53
C VAL A 436 9.98 4.83 11.81
N SER A 437 8.75 5.00 12.28
CA SER A 437 8.16 6.33 12.53
C SER A 437 8.68 6.90 13.86
N ASP A 438 9.75 7.70 13.78
CA ASP A 438 10.38 8.38 14.93
C ASP A 438 9.89 9.84 15.03
N PHE A 439 8.89 10.07 15.90
CA PHE A 439 8.34 11.42 16.11
C PHE A 439 9.31 12.36 16.84
N LYS A 440 10.22 11.82 17.65
CA LYS A 440 11.20 12.64 18.37
C LYS A 440 12.22 13.22 17.39
N ARG A 441 12.66 12.41 16.44
CA ARG A 441 13.57 12.83 15.36
C ARG A 441 12.96 13.92 14.49
N LEU A 442 11.66 13.85 14.18
CA LEU A 442 10.92 14.91 13.48
C LEU A 442 11.07 16.28 14.16
N TRP A 443 10.92 16.31 15.49
CA TRP A 443 11.03 17.56 16.25
C TRP A 443 12.47 18.08 16.30
N GLN A 444 13.45 17.17 16.39
CA GLN A 444 14.88 17.51 16.47
C GLN A 444 15.47 17.98 15.14
N GLU A 445 14.92 17.55 14.01
CA GLU A 445 15.41 17.90 12.67
C GLU A 445 15.08 19.35 12.23
N GLY A 446 14.48 20.18 13.11
CA GLY A 446 14.27 21.62 12.84
C GLY A 446 13.31 21.93 11.69
N ILE A 447 12.43 20.97 11.35
CA ILE A 447 11.58 20.97 10.15
C ILE A 447 10.39 21.92 10.26
N GLY A 448 10.23 22.70 11.35
CA GLY A 448 8.99 23.44 11.66
C GLY A 448 8.37 24.19 10.47
N ARG A 449 9.20 24.83 9.62
CA ARG A 449 8.72 25.54 8.41
C ARG A 449 8.26 24.61 7.28
N LEU A 450 8.97 23.51 7.05
CA LEU A 450 8.61 22.46 6.08
C LEU A 450 7.35 21.71 6.53
N ALA A 451 7.28 21.38 7.82
CA ALA A 451 6.10 20.77 8.45
C ALA A 451 4.89 21.69 8.37
N ALA A 452 5.06 23.00 8.60
CA ALA A 452 3.97 23.97 8.44
C ALA A 452 3.43 24.02 7.00
N VAL A 453 4.30 24.05 5.99
CA VAL A 453 3.85 23.97 4.58
C VAL A 453 3.09 22.67 4.33
N TYR A 454 3.61 21.55 4.83
CA TYR A 454 2.96 20.26 4.68
C TYR A 454 1.57 20.24 5.30
N VAL A 455 1.43 20.67 6.55
CA VAL A 455 0.14 20.75 7.27
C VAL A 455 -0.84 21.64 6.53
N ILE A 456 -0.42 22.85 6.16
CA ILE A 456 -1.29 23.82 5.46
C ILE A 456 -1.72 23.27 4.10
N CYS A 457 -0.82 22.65 3.35
CA CYS A 457 -1.17 22.12 2.04
C CYS A 457 -2.08 20.89 2.16
N LEU A 458 -1.71 19.95 3.04
CA LEU A 458 -2.44 18.71 3.23
C LEU A 458 -3.87 19.00 3.72
N PHE A 459 -4.00 19.62 4.89
CA PHE A 459 -5.28 19.85 5.56
C PHE A 459 -6.03 21.07 5.00
N GLY A 460 -5.33 22.02 4.40
CA GLY A 460 -5.95 23.22 3.83
C GLY A 460 -6.61 22.96 2.48
N PHE A 461 -6.02 22.13 1.59
CA PHE A 461 -6.64 21.90 0.28
C PHE A 461 -6.47 20.51 -0.30
N ILE A 462 -5.39 19.76 -0.07
CA ILE A 462 -5.19 18.46 -0.74
C ILE A 462 -6.28 17.47 -0.36
N ILE A 463 -6.57 17.35 0.94
CA ILE A 463 -7.63 16.47 1.44
C ILE A 463 -8.97 16.85 0.81
N TRP A 464 -9.29 18.14 0.72
CA TRP A 464 -10.58 18.64 0.22
C TRP A 464 -10.72 18.55 -1.29
N ILE A 465 -9.69 18.94 -2.04
CA ILE A 465 -9.67 18.80 -3.49
C ILE A 465 -9.69 17.32 -3.87
N GLY A 466 -8.97 16.46 -3.13
CA GLY A 466 -9.06 15.01 -3.32
C GLY A 466 -10.46 14.47 -3.10
N LEU A 467 -11.16 14.98 -2.08
CA LEU A 467 -12.56 14.61 -1.86
C LEU A 467 -13.47 15.12 -2.98
N ALA A 468 -13.31 16.38 -3.41
CA ALA A 468 -14.10 16.98 -4.49
C ALA A 468 -13.92 16.24 -5.82
N VAL A 469 -12.68 15.92 -6.18
CA VAL A 469 -12.35 15.13 -7.37
C VAL A 469 -12.91 13.71 -7.25
N SER A 470 -12.78 13.07 -6.08
CA SER A 470 -13.38 11.76 -5.83
C SER A 470 -14.89 11.80 -6.00
N TRP A 471 -15.55 12.86 -5.53
CA TRP A 471 -16.97 13.06 -5.68
C TRP A 471 -17.35 13.24 -7.16
N LEU A 472 -16.63 14.11 -7.87
CA LEU A 472 -16.86 14.38 -9.30
C LEU A 472 -16.85 13.10 -10.14
N PHE A 473 -15.88 12.21 -9.89
CA PHE A 473 -15.70 11.01 -10.71
C PHE A 473 -16.39 9.76 -10.16
N PHE A 474 -16.61 9.61 -8.86
CA PHE A 474 -17.07 8.35 -8.26
C PHE A 474 -18.42 8.45 -7.54
N HIS A 475 -19.06 9.62 -7.48
CA HIS A 475 -20.38 9.76 -6.87
C HIS A 475 -21.42 8.84 -7.52
N GLY A 476 -22.23 8.19 -6.68
CA GLY A 476 -23.27 7.25 -7.11
C GLY A 476 -22.76 5.87 -7.54
N VAL A 477 -21.44 5.66 -7.64
CA VAL A 477 -20.88 4.33 -7.93
C VAL A 477 -20.82 3.52 -6.64
N LYS A 478 -21.39 2.31 -6.68
CA LYS A 478 -21.40 1.38 -5.54
C LYS A 478 -20.68 0.08 -5.88
N PRO A 479 -19.99 -0.55 -4.90
CA PRO A 479 -19.53 -1.92 -5.05
C PRO A 479 -20.69 -2.87 -5.31
N PRO A 480 -20.44 -4.04 -5.94
CA PRO A 480 -21.45 -5.08 -6.05
C PRO A 480 -21.87 -5.57 -4.66
N VAL A 481 -23.12 -6.01 -4.51
CA VAL A 481 -23.65 -6.58 -3.27
C VAL A 481 -23.45 -8.10 -3.28
N VAL A 482 -23.22 -8.70 -2.11
CA VAL A 482 -23.22 -10.15 -1.92
C VAL A 482 -24.68 -10.63 -2.04
N SER A 483 -24.92 -11.48 -3.04
CA SER A 483 -26.24 -12.06 -3.34
C SER A 483 -26.55 -13.28 -2.48
#